data_AF-A0A344WF66-F1
#
_entry.id   AF-A0A344WF66-F1
#
_cell.length_a   1.000
_cell.length_b   1.000
_cell.length_c   1.000
_cell.angle_alpha   90.00
_cell.angle_beta   90.00
_cell.angle_gamma   90.00
#
_symmetry.space_group_name_H-M   'P 1'
#
loop_
_entity.id
_entity.type
_entity.pdbx_description
1 polymer ?
#
loop_
_entity_poly.entity_id
_entity_poly.type
_entity_poly.pdbx_seq_one_letter_code
_entity_poly.pdbx_strand_id
1 'polypeptide(L)'
;MRANVPSALPCAHAGQGARQERLAMLRALIVAPLLIIPVCLYLLVSLTAGQGGTQARLDGALFSLPMMSGGRFVFALGDLVLLIGLIFLFVEILKAARTKGDAIVNHSLSMVLLLFSVIGFLAFPGFGTSVFFLLMVMTLLDVVAGPIVSIVAARRDFGIGENVGG
;
A
#
# COMPACT_ATOMS: atom_id res chain seq x y z
N MET A 1 10.69 -0.17 64.31
CA MET A 1 11.25 -1.30 63.54
C MET A 1 10.43 -1.44 62.26
N ARG A 2 10.81 -0.74 61.17
CA ARG A 2 10.18 -0.90 59.85
C ARG A 2 11.23 -1.48 58.92
N ALA A 3 10.91 -2.63 58.34
CA ALA A 3 11.77 -3.36 57.42
C ALA A 3 12.01 -2.52 56.15
N ASN A 4 13.28 -2.32 55.83
CA ASN A 4 13.74 -1.80 54.54
C ASN A 4 13.63 -2.94 53.52
N VAL A 5 12.76 -2.80 52.52
CA VAL A 5 12.67 -3.75 51.40
C VAL A 5 13.58 -3.22 50.28
N PRO A 6 14.65 -3.93 49.89
CA PRO A 6 15.44 -3.54 48.74
C PRO A 6 14.70 -3.94 47.46
N SER A 7 14.09 -2.98 46.77
CA SER A 7 13.56 -3.20 45.41
C SER A 7 14.70 -3.12 44.40
N ALA A 8 15.51 -4.18 44.33
CA ALA A 8 16.33 -4.45 43.16
C ALA A 8 15.46 -5.11 42.09
N LEU A 9 15.43 -4.55 40.88
CA LEU A 9 15.29 -5.29 39.62
C LEU A 9 15.67 -4.39 38.41
N PRO A 10 16.96 -4.17 38.12
CA PRO A 10 17.40 -3.57 36.88
C PRO A 10 17.68 -4.66 35.83
N CYS A 11 16.63 -5.34 35.35
CA CYS A 11 16.76 -6.31 34.23
C CYS A 11 15.72 -6.09 33.11
N ALA A 12 14.87 -5.06 33.19
CA ALA A 12 13.77 -4.86 32.22
C ALA A 12 14.17 -4.09 30.94
N HIS A 13 15.34 -3.47 30.88
CA HIS A 13 15.67 -2.53 29.80
C HIS A 13 16.24 -3.16 28.53
N ALA A 14 16.84 -4.36 28.61
CA ALA A 14 17.49 -4.99 27.45
C ALA A 14 16.50 -5.55 26.39
N GLY A 15 15.28 -5.93 26.80
CA GLY A 15 14.24 -6.46 25.89
C GLY A 15 13.24 -5.42 25.37
N GLN A 16 13.25 -4.20 25.91
CA GLN A 16 12.31 -3.14 25.54
C GLN A 16 12.66 -2.47 24.21
N GLY A 17 13.95 -2.29 23.92
CA GLY A 17 14.43 -1.71 22.65
C GLY A 17 14.02 -2.55 21.43
N ALA A 18 14.36 -3.85 21.43
CA ALA A 18 14.01 -4.75 20.33
C ALA A 18 12.48 -4.91 20.15
N ARG A 19 11.72 -4.86 21.26
CA ARG A 19 10.25 -4.89 21.20
C ARG A 19 9.68 -3.57 20.66
N GLN A 20 10.24 -2.42 21.04
CA GLN A 20 9.85 -1.11 20.53
C GLN A 20 10.20 -0.96 19.05
N GLU A 21 11.38 -1.37 18.61
CA GLU A 21 11.77 -1.36 17.19
C GLU A 21 10.88 -2.26 16.35
N ARG A 22 10.58 -3.47 16.84
CA ARG A 22 9.64 -4.38 16.17
C ARG A 22 8.23 -3.79 16.10
N LEU A 23 7.75 -3.14 17.16
CA LEU A 23 6.46 -2.47 17.18
C LEU A 23 6.44 -1.21 16.29
N ALA A 24 7.55 -0.48 16.22
CA ALA A 24 7.71 0.69 15.35
C ALA A 24 7.76 0.28 13.87
N MET A 25 8.50 -0.78 13.52
CA MET A 25 8.53 -1.35 12.17
C MET A 25 7.16 -1.88 11.75
N LEU A 26 6.47 -2.61 12.65
CA LEU A 26 5.12 -3.10 12.36
C LEU A 26 4.14 -1.93 12.17
N ARG A 27 4.26 -0.86 12.96
CA ARG A 27 3.45 0.35 12.76
C ARG A 27 3.81 1.09 11.47
N ALA A 28 5.09 1.17 11.11
CA ALA A 28 5.52 1.79 9.86
C ALA A 28 4.94 1.05 8.64
N LEU A 29 4.89 -0.28 8.66
CA LEU A 29 4.26 -1.09 7.61
C LEU A 29 2.73 -0.89 7.55
N ILE A 30 2.11 -0.55 8.69
CA ILE A 30 0.68 -0.25 8.78
C ILE A 30 0.38 1.19 8.32
N VAL A 31 1.33 2.12 8.44
CA VAL A 31 1.12 3.55 8.13
C VAL A 31 1.62 3.94 6.73
N ALA A 32 2.62 3.25 6.18
CA ALA A 32 3.11 3.49 4.83
C ALA A 32 2.09 3.06 3.76
N PRO A 33 2.08 3.71 2.58
CA PRO A 33 1.22 3.33 1.47
C PRO A 33 1.62 1.95 0.97
N LEU A 34 0.70 0.99 1.05
CA LEU A 34 0.97 -0.39 0.62
C LEU A 34 1.27 -0.47 -0.88
N LEU A 35 0.83 0.53 -1.67
CA LEU A 35 1.14 0.62 -3.09
C LEU A 35 2.63 0.85 -3.42
N ILE A 36 3.49 1.13 -2.43
CA ILE A 36 4.94 1.09 -2.64
C ILE A 36 5.37 -0.30 -3.12
N ILE A 37 4.80 -1.38 -2.56
CA ILE A 37 5.18 -2.75 -2.88
C ILE A 37 5.00 -3.09 -4.38
N PRO A 38 3.82 -2.90 -5.00
CA PRO A 38 3.61 -3.22 -6.41
C PRO A 38 4.40 -2.29 -7.34
N VAL A 39 4.62 -1.03 -6.96
CA VAL A 39 5.50 -0.11 -7.71
C VAL A 39 6.95 -0.59 -7.67
N CYS A 40 7.45 -1.00 -6.50
CA CYS A 40 8.78 -1.61 -6.36
C CYS A 40 8.90 -2.93 -7.14
N LEU A 41 7.84 -3.73 -7.19
CA LEU A 41 7.81 -4.96 -7.97
C LEU A 41 7.92 -4.67 -9.47
N TYR A 42 7.21 -3.65 -9.97
CA TYR A 42 7.36 -3.19 -11.35
C TYR A 42 8.78 -2.69 -11.65
N LEU A 43 9.35 -1.88 -10.74
CA LEU A 43 10.74 -1.42 -10.83
C LEU A 43 11.70 -2.61 -10.98
N LEU A 44 11.53 -3.66 -10.18
CA LEU A 44 12.35 -4.86 -10.28
C LEU A 44 12.19 -5.56 -11.64
N VAL A 45 10.97 -5.66 -12.17
CA VAL A 45 10.72 -6.22 -13.51
C VAL A 45 11.40 -5.38 -14.58
N SER A 46 11.30 -4.06 -14.51
CA SER A 46 11.93 -3.16 -15.47
C SER A 46 13.45 -3.20 -15.41
N LEU A 47 14.04 -3.26 -14.21
CA LEU A 47 15.48 -3.38 -14.02
C LEU A 47 16.04 -4.72 -14.50
N THR A 48 15.27 -5.79 -14.37
CA THR A 48 15.69 -7.15 -14.79
C THR A 48 15.33 -7.46 -16.24
N ALA A 49 14.78 -6.49 -16.99
CA ALA A 49 14.13 -6.79 -18.25
C ALA A 49 15.10 -7.27 -19.36
N GLY A 50 16.37 -6.87 -19.28
CA GLY A 50 17.39 -7.21 -20.27
C GLY A 50 17.10 -6.59 -21.64
N GLN A 51 17.69 -7.17 -22.70
CA GLN A 51 17.61 -6.60 -24.06
C GLN A 51 16.20 -6.61 -24.68
N GLY A 52 15.29 -7.47 -24.19
CA GLY A 52 13.90 -7.53 -24.67
C GLY A 52 13.01 -6.38 -24.18
N GLY A 53 13.49 -5.57 -23.23
CA GLY A 53 12.73 -4.46 -22.66
C GLY A 53 11.62 -4.87 -21.69
N THR A 54 11.12 -3.91 -20.92
CA THR A 54 10.14 -4.16 -19.85
C THR A 54 8.87 -4.83 -20.36
N GLN A 55 8.36 -4.42 -21.53
CA GLN A 55 7.11 -4.95 -22.09
C GLN A 55 7.20 -6.47 -22.35
N ALA A 56 8.25 -6.93 -23.03
CA ALA A 56 8.42 -8.36 -23.32
C ALA A 56 8.53 -9.21 -22.04
N ARG A 57 9.04 -8.64 -20.95
CA ARG A 57 9.12 -9.30 -19.64
C ARG A 57 7.79 -9.38 -18.93
N LEU A 58 6.98 -8.33 -19.03
CA LEU A 58 5.62 -8.31 -18.50
C LEU A 58 4.72 -9.31 -19.25
N ASP A 59 4.94 -9.50 -20.55
CA ASP A 59 4.20 -10.45 -21.40
C ASP A 59 4.57 -11.92 -21.15
N GLY A 60 5.58 -12.18 -20.30
CA GLY A 60 5.98 -13.52 -19.91
C GLY A 60 4.84 -14.27 -19.21
N ALA A 61 4.27 -15.26 -19.89
CA ALA A 61 3.19 -16.10 -19.37
C ALA A 61 3.64 -16.90 -18.15
N LEU A 62 2.87 -16.81 -17.06
CA LEU A 62 3.06 -17.62 -15.85
C LEU A 62 2.29 -18.93 -15.94
N PHE A 63 1.04 -18.86 -16.36
CA PHE A 63 0.22 -20.03 -16.66
C PHE A 63 -0.83 -19.70 -17.72
N SER A 64 -1.44 -20.75 -18.27
CA SER A 64 -2.57 -20.60 -19.20
C SER A 64 -3.62 -21.65 -18.92
N LEU A 65 -4.89 -21.27 -19.06
CA LEU A 65 -6.04 -22.14 -18.88
C LEU A 65 -6.86 -22.21 -20.17
N PRO A 66 -7.21 -23.41 -20.66
CA PRO A 66 -8.17 -23.55 -21.75
C PRO A 66 -9.56 -23.15 -21.26
N MET A 67 -10.26 -22.32 -22.02
CA MET A 67 -11.61 -21.85 -21.70
C MET A 67 -12.65 -22.67 -22.45
N MET A 68 -13.86 -22.82 -21.87
CA MET A 68 -14.97 -23.52 -22.52
C MET A 68 -15.48 -22.81 -23.79
N SER A 69 -15.18 -21.51 -23.93
CA SER A 69 -15.40 -20.74 -25.16
C SER A 69 -14.46 -21.10 -26.31
N GLY A 70 -13.47 -21.98 -26.10
CA GLY A 70 -12.46 -22.36 -27.09
C GLY A 70 -11.20 -21.46 -27.08
N GLY A 71 -11.20 -20.38 -26.31
CA GLY A 71 -10.03 -19.51 -26.12
C GLY A 71 -9.03 -20.05 -25.09
N ARG A 72 -7.88 -19.37 -24.97
CA ARG A 72 -6.92 -19.59 -23.88
C ARG A 72 -6.83 -18.32 -23.03
N PHE A 73 -7.12 -18.44 -21.75
CA PHE A 73 -6.78 -17.40 -20.78
C PHE A 73 -5.29 -17.54 -20.45
N VAL A 74 -4.51 -16.50 -20.69
CA VAL A 74 -3.09 -16.44 -20.34
C VAL A 74 -2.96 -15.45 -19.19
N PHE A 75 -2.33 -15.90 -18.11
CA PHE A 75 -1.99 -15.03 -16.99
C PHE A 75 -0.50 -14.74 -17.05
N ALA A 76 -0.14 -13.49 -17.33
CA ALA A 76 1.23 -13.05 -17.52
C ALA A 76 1.81 -12.41 -16.26
N LEU A 77 3.12 -12.16 -16.28
CA LEU A 77 3.82 -11.50 -15.18
C LEU A 77 3.24 -10.11 -14.89
N GLY A 78 2.86 -9.36 -15.93
CA GLY A 78 2.18 -8.07 -15.79
C GLY A 78 0.85 -8.17 -15.03
N ASP A 79 0.06 -9.21 -15.31
CA ASP A 79 -1.22 -9.44 -14.63
C ASP A 79 -1.02 -9.74 -13.14
N LEU A 80 0.05 -10.46 -12.79
CA LEU A 80 0.42 -10.69 -11.39
C LEU A 80 0.74 -9.38 -10.67
N VAL A 81 1.51 -8.49 -11.30
CA VAL A 81 1.83 -7.16 -10.73
C VAL A 81 0.55 -6.37 -10.48
N LEU A 82 -0.37 -6.36 -11.45
CA LEU A 82 -1.65 -5.67 -11.33
C LEU A 82 -2.55 -6.29 -10.26
N LEU A 83 -2.59 -7.61 -10.17
CA LEU A 83 -3.38 -8.31 -9.15
C LEU A 83 -2.89 -7.94 -7.74
N ILE A 84 -1.57 -7.95 -7.52
CA ILE A 84 -0.97 -7.52 -6.25
C ILE A 84 -1.30 -6.05 -5.98
N GLY A 85 -1.19 -5.18 -6.99
CA GLY A 85 -1.55 -3.77 -6.88
C GLY A 85 -2.99 -3.55 -6.48
N LEU A 86 -3.92 -4.29 -7.09
CA LEU A 86 -5.35 -4.19 -6.80
C LEU A 86 -5.68 -4.68 -5.39
N ILE A 87 -5.07 -5.79 -4.94
CA ILE A 87 -5.25 -6.31 -3.58
C ILE A 87 -4.78 -5.28 -2.55
N PHE A 88 -3.61 -4.67 -2.76
CA PHE A 88 -3.11 -3.67 -1.83
C PHE A 88 -3.88 -2.35 -1.87
N LEU A 89 -4.32 -1.90 -3.05
CA LEU A 89 -5.25 -0.77 -3.15
C LEU A 89 -6.52 -1.02 -2.32
N PHE A 90 -7.08 -2.22 -2.41
CA PHE A 90 -8.25 -2.59 -1.62
C PHE A 90 -7.99 -2.54 -0.11
N VAL A 91 -6.85 -3.06 0.35
CA VAL A 91 -6.44 -2.96 1.76
C VAL A 91 -6.31 -1.51 2.20
N GLU A 92 -5.75 -0.64 1.35
CA GLU A 92 -5.59 0.80 1.64
C GLU A 92 -6.93 1.50 1.83
N ILE A 93 -7.91 1.20 0.98
CA ILE A 93 -9.27 1.70 1.12
C ILE A 93 -9.88 1.25 2.46
N LEU A 94 -9.68 -0.01 2.85
CA LEU A 94 -10.17 -0.53 4.15
C LEU A 94 -9.46 0.10 5.37
N LYS A 95 -8.20 0.50 5.23
CA LYS A 95 -7.45 1.22 6.27
C LYS A 95 -7.96 2.64 6.44
N ALA A 96 -8.22 3.34 5.33
CA ALA A 96 -8.74 4.70 5.32
C ALA A 96 -10.12 4.80 6.03
N ALA A 97 -10.93 3.74 5.96
CA ALA A 97 -12.24 3.68 6.63
C ALA A 97 -12.17 3.55 8.16
N ARG A 98 -11.04 3.15 8.74
CA ARG A 98 -10.94 2.80 10.16
C ARG A 98 -10.07 3.75 11.00
N THR A 99 -9.15 4.49 10.39
CA THR A 99 -8.05 5.13 11.13
C THR A 99 -8.15 6.66 11.10
N LYS A 100 -8.55 7.30 12.21
CA LYS A 100 -8.67 8.79 12.31
C LYS A 100 -7.34 9.51 12.61
N GLY A 101 -6.32 8.84 13.15
CA GLY A 101 -5.09 9.48 13.67
C GLY A 101 -3.86 9.45 12.75
N ASP A 102 -3.68 8.40 11.92
CA ASP A 102 -2.46 8.20 11.11
C ASP A 102 -2.60 8.73 9.66
N ALA A 103 -3.69 9.43 9.35
CA ALA A 103 -4.08 9.81 7.99
C ALA A 103 -3.10 10.77 7.29
N ILE A 104 -2.35 11.58 8.05
CA ILE A 104 -1.46 12.63 7.50
C ILE A 104 -0.21 12.02 6.87
N VAL A 105 0.38 10.98 7.49
CA VAL A 105 1.60 10.33 6.99
C VAL A 105 1.30 9.51 5.75
N ASN A 106 0.20 8.75 5.74
CA ASN A 106 -0.22 8.00 4.56
C ASN A 106 -0.49 8.96 3.38
N HIS A 107 -1.22 10.05 3.61
CA HIS A 107 -1.56 10.99 2.55
C HIS A 107 -0.33 11.63 1.89
N SER A 108 0.63 12.09 2.70
CA SER A 108 1.86 12.71 2.18
C SER A 108 2.77 11.71 1.46
N LEU A 109 2.89 10.47 1.95
CA LEU A 109 3.72 9.45 1.33
C LEU A 109 3.09 8.89 0.04
N SER A 110 1.76 8.74 0.00
CA SER A 110 1.02 8.38 -1.23
C SER A 110 1.17 9.48 -2.28
N MET A 111 1.16 10.75 -1.88
CA MET A 111 1.36 11.88 -2.79
C MET A 111 2.76 11.87 -3.43
N VAL A 112 3.80 11.57 -2.64
CA VAL A 112 5.16 11.41 -3.16
C VAL A 112 5.25 10.22 -4.12
N LEU A 113 4.63 9.09 -3.78
CA LEU A 113 4.62 7.90 -4.64
C LEU A 113 3.89 8.15 -5.97
N LEU A 114 2.78 8.88 -5.94
CA LEU A 114 2.06 9.30 -7.14
C LEU A 114 2.96 10.18 -8.03
N LEU A 115 3.63 11.17 -7.44
CA LEU A 115 4.48 12.07 -8.20
C LEU A 115 5.69 11.34 -8.80
N PHE A 116 6.31 10.45 -8.04
CA PHE A 116 7.33 9.53 -8.53
C PHE A 116 6.82 8.70 -9.72
N SER A 117 5.59 8.17 -9.63
CA SER A 117 4.99 7.34 -10.68
C SER A 117 4.70 8.15 -11.94
N VAL A 118 4.18 9.38 -11.81
CA VAL A 118 3.92 10.27 -12.95
C VAL A 118 5.23 10.66 -13.64
N ILE A 119 6.22 11.12 -12.88
CA ILE A 119 7.53 11.49 -13.43
C ILE A 119 8.18 10.26 -14.07
N GLY A 120 8.11 9.11 -13.40
CA GLY A 120 8.61 7.83 -13.88
C GLY A 120 8.05 7.46 -15.25
N PHE A 121 6.72 7.50 -15.40
CA PHE A 121 6.03 7.14 -16.63
C PHE A 121 6.37 8.06 -17.80
N LEU A 122 6.52 9.36 -17.54
CA LEU A 122 6.82 10.35 -18.57
C LEU A 122 8.30 10.39 -18.94
N ALA A 123 9.21 10.13 -18.00
CA ALA A 123 10.64 10.30 -18.20
C ALA A 123 11.36 9.02 -18.65
N PHE A 124 10.86 7.83 -18.29
CA PHE A 124 11.57 6.58 -18.55
C PHE A 124 10.85 5.71 -19.58
N PRO A 125 11.51 5.36 -20.71
CA PRO A 125 10.87 4.57 -21.77
C PRO A 125 10.46 3.17 -21.30
N GLY A 126 11.19 2.61 -20.34
CA GLY A 126 10.85 1.31 -19.74
C GLY A 126 9.58 1.31 -18.90
N PHE A 127 9.02 2.49 -18.57
CA PHE A 127 7.84 2.66 -17.73
C PHE A 127 6.58 2.95 -18.56
N GLY A 128 6.71 3.19 -19.86
CA GLY A 128 5.61 3.46 -20.78
C GLY A 128 4.78 2.21 -21.12
N THR A 129 4.39 1.42 -20.11
CA THR A 129 3.57 0.20 -20.29
C THR A 129 2.20 0.37 -19.63
N SER A 130 1.20 -0.34 -20.15
CA SER A 130 -0.15 -0.33 -19.57
C SER A 130 -0.16 -0.79 -18.11
N VAL A 131 0.73 -1.71 -17.75
CA VAL A 131 0.87 -2.19 -16.36
C VAL A 131 1.28 -1.05 -15.43
N PHE A 132 2.32 -0.28 -15.79
CA PHE A 132 2.75 0.84 -14.96
C PHE A 132 1.73 1.97 -14.92
N PHE A 133 1.09 2.25 -16.05
CA PHE A 133 0.02 3.24 -16.12
C PHE A 133 -1.13 2.89 -15.16
N LEU A 134 -1.56 1.62 -15.13
CA LEU A 134 -2.60 1.18 -14.20
C LEU A 134 -2.12 1.24 -12.73
N LEU A 135 -0.87 0.90 -12.44
CA LEU A 135 -0.30 1.10 -11.09
C LEU A 135 -0.29 2.59 -10.70
N MET A 136 0.07 3.49 -11.61
CA MET A 136 -0.01 4.93 -11.38
C MET A 136 -1.44 5.37 -11.08
N VAL A 137 -2.42 4.89 -11.86
CA VAL A 137 -3.84 5.15 -11.57
C VAL A 137 -4.23 4.61 -10.19
N MET A 138 -3.75 3.43 -9.78
CA MET A 138 -3.97 2.93 -8.42
C MET A 138 -3.39 3.89 -7.37
N THR A 139 -2.17 4.41 -7.58
CA THR A 139 -1.58 5.41 -6.66
C THR A 139 -2.37 6.72 -6.62
N LEU A 140 -2.95 7.13 -7.74
CA LEU A 140 -3.83 8.29 -7.81
C LEU A 140 -5.12 8.04 -7.02
N LEU A 141 -5.74 6.88 -7.19
CA LEU A 141 -6.94 6.49 -6.46
C LEU A 141 -6.70 6.43 -4.95
N ASP A 142 -5.54 5.96 -4.51
CA ASP A 142 -5.17 5.94 -3.10
C ASP A 142 -5.10 7.35 -2.48
N VAL A 143 -4.43 8.30 -3.16
CA VAL A 143 -4.35 9.71 -2.73
C VAL A 143 -5.73 10.35 -2.60
N VAL A 144 -6.65 10.01 -3.52
CA VAL A 144 -8.01 10.56 -3.55
C VAL A 144 -8.94 9.87 -2.53
N ALA A 145 -8.80 8.56 -2.32
CA ALA A 145 -9.65 7.78 -1.43
C ALA A 145 -9.52 8.22 0.03
N GLY A 146 -8.30 8.50 0.50
CA GLY A 146 -8.05 8.89 1.90
C GLY A 146 -8.88 10.11 2.36
N PRO A 147 -8.74 11.29 1.72
CA PRO A 147 -9.51 12.47 2.05
C PRO A 147 -11.03 12.28 1.90
N ILE A 148 -11.49 11.57 0.86
CA ILE A 148 -12.92 11.31 0.63
C ILE A 148 -13.54 10.54 1.79
N VAL A 149 -12.90 9.45 2.22
CA VAL A 149 -13.41 8.62 3.31
C VAL A 149 -13.47 9.39 4.63
N SER A 150 -12.47 10.25 4.90
CA SER A 150 -12.48 11.12 6.08
C SER A 150 -13.65 12.11 6.07
N ILE A 151 -13.96 12.73 4.91
CA ILE A 151 -15.08 13.67 4.77
C ILE A 151 -16.42 12.96 4.98
N VAL A 152 -16.59 11.77 4.41
CA VAL A 152 -17.83 10.97 4.56
C VAL A 152 -18.04 10.54 6.01
N ALA A 153 -16.97 10.13 6.71
CA ALA A 153 -17.05 9.77 8.13
C ALA A 153 -17.49 10.96 8.99
N ALA A 154 -16.93 12.16 8.75
CA ALA A 154 -17.32 13.37 9.46
C ALA A 154 -18.80 13.71 9.25
N ARG A 155 -19.31 13.62 8.01
CA ARG A 155 -20.73 13.87 7.69
C ARG A 155 -21.69 12.92 8.42
N ARG A 156 -21.33 11.64 8.56
CA ARG A 156 -22.13 10.66 9.29
C ARG A 156 -22.20 10.97 10.79
N ASP A 157 -21.12 11.47 11.37
CA ASP A 157 -21.06 11.80 12.80
C ASP A 157 -22.02 12.98 13.15
N PHE A 158 -22.34 13.88 12.21
CA PHE A 158 -23.29 14.99 12.44
C PHE A 158 -24.78 14.56 12.45
N GLY A 159 -25.18 13.52 11.71
CA GLY A 159 -26.58 13.09 11.62
C GLY A 159 -27.12 12.34 12.85
N ILE A 160 -26.26 11.95 13.79
CA ILE A 160 -26.65 11.23 15.02
C ILE A 160 -26.98 12.21 16.17
N GLY A 161 -26.56 13.47 16.08
CA GLY A 161 -26.76 14.48 17.14
C GLY A 161 -28.15 15.14 17.18
N GLU A 162 -28.93 15.07 16.11
CA GLU A 162 -30.25 15.75 16.02
C GLU A 162 -31.43 14.93 16.60
N ASN A 163 -31.25 13.65 16.94
CA ASN A 163 -32.35 12.75 17.32
C ASN A 163 -32.40 12.35 18.82
N VAL A 164 -31.66 13.03 19.70
CA VAL A 164 -31.59 12.69 21.16
C VAL A 164 -32.28 13.76 22.04
N GLY A 165 -33.17 14.58 21.47
CA GLY A 165 -33.79 15.71 22.19
C GLY A 165 -35.25 16.00 21.86
N GLY A 166 -36.08 14.96 21.69
CA GLY A 166 -37.54 15.09 21.51
C GLY A 166 -38.30 14.10 22.39
#